data_AF-A0A2K5ATI2-F1
#
_entry.id   AF-A0A2K5ATI2-F1
#
_cell.length_a   1.000
_cell.length_b   1.000
_cell.length_c   1.000
_cell.angle_alpha   90.00
_cell.angle_beta   90.00
_cell.angle_gamma   90.00
#
_symmetry.space_group_name_H-M   'P 1'
#
loop_
_entity.id
_entity.type
_entity.pdbx_description
1 polymer ?
#
loop_
_entity_poly.entity_id
_entity_poly.type
_entity_poly.pdbx_seq_one_letter_code
_entity_poly.pdbx_strand_id
1 'polypeptide(L)'
;MMSRIDRGQEYRYYWQRVIGDEKLRLDLEELKDAASKYFKNVSDNYKQRLVYQLLEAVKNKDQGEFFYILLKTINKPKEGSHYFSHILQKNYDTMPDEIFINFAYSIILGIMSTYSPKEDEKGGNKNE
;
A
#
# COMPACT_ATOMS: atom_id res chain seq x y z
N MET A 1 29.57 -32.64 -7.72
CA MET A 1 29.99 -31.24 -7.92
C MET A 1 28.75 -30.38 -7.74
N MET A 2 28.71 -29.58 -6.66
CA MET A 2 27.56 -28.81 -6.19
C MET A 2 27.34 -27.51 -6.99
N SER A 3 26.06 -27.11 -7.02
CA SER A 3 25.52 -25.74 -7.04
C SER A 3 25.78 -24.84 -8.25
N ARG A 4 24.69 -24.50 -8.95
CA ARG A 4 24.31 -23.10 -9.14
C ARG A 4 22.81 -22.95 -8.88
N ILE A 5 22.50 -22.42 -7.70
CA ILE A 5 21.17 -21.90 -7.33
C ILE A 5 20.87 -20.73 -8.27
N ASP A 6 19.82 -20.87 -9.07
CA ASP A 6 19.32 -19.80 -9.92
C ASP A 6 18.62 -18.75 -9.04
N ARG A 7 18.92 -17.48 -9.31
CA ARG A 7 18.64 -16.35 -8.44
C ARG A 7 17.22 -15.83 -8.66
N GLY A 8 16.43 -15.84 -7.59
CA GLY A 8 15.36 -14.88 -7.31
C GLY A 8 14.22 -14.79 -8.33
N GLN A 9 13.18 -15.60 -8.17
CA GLN A 9 11.89 -15.26 -8.77
C GLN A 9 11.32 -14.03 -8.04
N GLU A 10 11.22 -12.90 -8.76
CA GLU A 10 10.41 -11.73 -8.36
C GLU A 10 8.95 -12.19 -8.30
N TYR A 11 8.40 -12.39 -7.10
CA TYR A 11 6.98 -12.64 -6.91
C TYR A 11 6.22 -11.33 -7.13
N ARG A 12 5.85 -11.03 -8.38
CA ARG A 12 4.97 -9.90 -8.68
C ARG A 12 3.54 -10.24 -8.30
N TYR A 13 2.98 -9.51 -7.35
CA TYR A 13 1.59 -9.67 -6.92
C TYR A 13 0.68 -8.86 -7.84
N TYR A 14 -0.07 -9.54 -8.70
CA TYR A 14 -1.08 -8.91 -9.55
C TYR A 14 -2.42 -9.62 -9.41
N TRP A 15 -3.50 -8.85 -9.48
CA TRP A 15 -4.85 -9.36 -9.66
C TRP A 15 -5.28 -9.13 -11.10
N GLN A 16 -6.02 -10.08 -11.69
CA GLN A 16 -6.51 -9.98 -13.06
C GLN A 16 -7.94 -10.50 -13.19
N ARG A 17 -8.80 -9.77 -13.91
CA ARG A 17 -10.12 -10.22 -14.35
C ARG A 17 -10.37 -9.81 -15.80
N VAL A 18 -11.09 -10.66 -16.51
CA VAL A 18 -11.53 -10.39 -17.89
C VAL A 18 -12.96 -9.88 -17.82
N ILE A 19 -13.22 -8.70 -18.37
CA ILE A 19 -14.57 -8.14 -18.54
C ILE A 19 -14.75 -7.87 -20.03
N GLY A 20 -15.59 -8.66 -20.70
CA GLY A 20 -15.68 -8.65 -22.17
C GLY A 20 -14.34 -9.04 -22.80
N ASP A 21 -13.80 -8.18 -23.68
CA ASP A 21 -12.47 -8.36 -24.30
C ASP A 21 -11.33 -7.68 -23.52
N GLU A 22 -11.64 -6.94 -22.44
CA GLU A 22 -10.65 -6.19 -21.67
C GLU A 22 -10.10 -7.00 -20.48
N LYS A 23 -8.77 -7.03 -20.37
CA LYS A 23 -8.06 -7.59 -19.21
C LYS A 23 -7.79 -6.46 -18.22
N LEU A 24 -8.58 -6.39 -17.15
CA LEU A 24 -8.26 -5.55 -16.00
C LEU A 24 -7.15 -6.22 -15.21
N ARG A 25 -6.02 -5.53 -15.07
CA ARG A 25 -4.88 -5.96 -14.26
C ARG A 25 -4.57 -4.89 -13.23
N LEU A 26 -4.66 -5.27 -11.96
CA LEU A 26 -4.24 -4.44 -10.83
C LEU A 26 -2.86 -4.90 -10.39
N ASP A 27 -1.89 -4.00 -10.46
CA ASP A 27 -0.55 -4.22 -9.93
C ASP A 27 -0.52 -3.79 -8.45
N LEU A 28 -0.56 -4.79 -7.56
CA LEU A 28 -0.62 -4.57 -6.12
C LEU A 28 0.71 -4.08 -5.56
N GLU A 29 1.81 -4.39 -6.25
CA GLU A 29 3.16 -3.98 -5.89
C GLU A 29 3.40 -2.53 -6.29
N GLU A 30 3.00 -2.13 -7.51
CA GLU A 30 3.03 -0.74 -7.96
C GLU A 30 2.21 0.16 -7.02
N LEU A 31 1.03 -0.31 -6.59
CA LEU A 31 0.17 0.42 -5.66
C LEU A 31 0.82 0.60 -4.28
N LYS A 32 1.41 -0.47 -3.75
CA LYS A 32 2.14 -0.45 -2.48
C LYS A 32 3.31 0.54 -2.55
N ASP A 33 4.12 0.46 -3.60
CA ASP A 33 5.27 1.34 -3.81
C ASP A 33 4.86 2.80 -3.98
N ALA A 34 3.77 3.06 -4.70
CA ALA A 34 3.22 4.40 -4.85
C ALA A 34 2.79 4.97 -3.49
N ALA A 35 2.10 4.18 -2.67
CA ALA A 35 1.74 4.56 -1.30
C ALA A 35 3.00 4.82 -0.44
N SER A 36 3.99 3.91 -0.46
CA SER A 36 5.25 4.10 0.27
C SER A 36 5.95 5.41 -0.11
N LYS A 37 6.04 5.72 -1.41
CA LYS A 37 6.66 6.97 -1.89
C LYS A 37 5.90 8.20 -1.41
N TYR A 38 4.57 8.20 -1.50
CA TYR A 38 3.74 9.33 -1.09
C TYR A 38 3.82 9.60 0.42
N PHE A 39 3.87 8.54 1.24
CA PHE A 39 3.87 8.65 2.70
C PHE A 39 5.26 8.70 3.35
N LYS A 40 6.35 8.55 2.56
CA LYS A 40 7.73 8.49 3.08
C LYS A 40 8.10 9.63 4.02
N ASN A 41 7.71 10.86 3.69
CA ASN A 41 8.05 12.07 4.46
C ASN A 41 6.93 12.53 5.39
N VAL A 42 5.92 11.69 5.63
CA VAL A 42 4.80 11.98 6.52
C VAL A 42 5.13 11.47 7.92
N SER A 43 4.75 12.22 8.97
CA SER A 43 5.05 11.84 10.35
C SER A 43 4.42 10.51 10.75
N ASP A 44 5.14 9.72 11.54
CA ASP A 44 4.69 8.38 11.96
C ASP A 44 3.38 8.42 12.75
N ASN A 45 3.19 9.42 13.62
CA ASN A 45 1.92 9.61 14.34
C ASN A 45 0.74 9.79 13.37
N TYR A 46 0.90 10.64 12.35
CA TYR A 46 -0.15 10.84 11.35
C TYR A 46 -0.42 9.55 10.57
N LYS A 47 0.64 8.86 10.12
CA LYS A 47 0.51 7.59 9.40
C LYS A 47 -0.15 6.49 10.24
N GLN A 48 0.18 6.38 11.53
CA GLN A 48 -0.44 5.43 12.46
C GLN A 48 -1.95 5.67 12.61
N ARG A 49 -2.35 6.94 12.81
CA ARG A 49 -3.77 7.31 12.89
C ARG A 49 -4.49 6.99 11.58
N LEU A 50 -3.88 7.31 10.45
CA LEU A 50 -4.43 6.99 9.13
C LEU A 50 -4.60 5.47 8.92
N VAL A 51 -3.55 4.68 9.19
CA VAL A 51 -3.59 3.22 9.06
C VAL A 51 -4.68 2.62 9.93
N TYR A 52 -4.85 3.12 11.16
CA TYR A 52 -5.93 2.68 12.04
C TYR A 52 -7.31 2.91 11.41
N GLN A 53 -7.57 4.12 10.92
CA GLN A 53 -8.85 4.47 10.27
C GLN A 53 -9.11 3.61 9.02
N LEU A 54 -8.07 3.38 8.20
CA LEU A 54 -8.18 2.55 7.00
C LEU A 54 -8.46 1.08 7.35
N LEU A 55 -7.79 0.53 8.37
CA LEU A 55 -8.03 -0.83 8.84
C LEU A 55 -9.44 -1.00 9.42
N GLU A 56 -9.95 0.01 10.12
CA GLU A 56 -11.30 0.02 10.66
C GLU A 56 -12.35 -0.01 9.54
N ALA A 57 -12.17 0.81 8.49
CA ALA A 57 -13.03 0.79 7.31
C ALA A 57 -12.99 -0.58 6.59
N VAL A 58 -11.81 -1.17 6.41
CA VAL A 58 -11.65 -2.52 5.82
C VAL A 58 -12.36 -3.58 6.67
N LYS A 59 -12.19 -3.55 8.00
CA LYS A 59 -12.82 -4.49 8.94
C LYS A 59 -14.34 -4.42 8.85
N ASN A 60 -14.90 -3.22 8.69
CA ASN A 60 -16.33 -3.00 8.56
C ASN A 60 -16.87 -3.26 7.14
N LYS A 61 -15.99 -3.65 6.19
CA LYS A 61 -16.30 -3.78 4.76
C LYS A 61 -16.89 -2.49 4.16
N ASP A 62 -16.49 -1.34 4.72
CA ASP A 62 -16.95 -0.03 4.29
C ASP A 62 -15.97 0.55 3.27
N GLN A 63 -16.16 0.14 2.02
CA GLN A 63 -15.36 0.60 0.88
C GLN A 63 -15.51 2.12 0.66
N GLY A 64 -16.71 2.66 0.89
CA GLY A 64 -16.98 4.09 0.73
C GLY A 64 -16.17 4.93 1.72
N GLU A 65 -16.20 4.56 3.00
CA GLU A 65 -15.43 5.23 4.05
C GLU A 65 -13.92 5.10 3.81
N PHE A 66 -13.45 3.92 3.39
CA PHE A 66 -12.04 3.72 3.04
C PHE A 66 -11.58 4.72 1.97
N PHE A 67 -12.31 4.82 0.86
CA PHE A 67 -11.95 5.73 -0.22
C PHE A 67 -12.11 7.19 0.19
N TYR A 68 -13.12 7.53 0.97
CA TYR A 68 -13.29 8.87 1.50
C TYR A 68 -12.08 9.30 2.36
N ILE A 69 -11.64 8.46 3.30
CA ILE A 69 -10.44 8.71 4.13
C ILE A 69 -9.20 8.87 3.26
N LEU A 70 -9.02 7.98 2.28
CA LEU A 70 -7.87 7.98 1.37
C LEU A 70 -7.83 9.25 0.50
N LEU A 71 -8.94 9.58 -0.16
CA LEU A 71 -9.07 10.76 -1.01
C LEU A 71 -8.85 12.06 -0.24
N LYS A 72 -9.43 12.16 0.97
CA LYS A 72 -9.21 13.31 1.87
C LYS A 72 -7.73 13.48 2.26
N THR A 73 -6.99 12.38 2.34
CA THR A 73 -5.57 12.39 2.70
C THR A 73 -4.68 12.84 1.54
N ILE A 74 -5.04 12.46 0.31
CA ILE A 74 -4.26 12.80 -0.91
C ILE A 74 -4.61 14.17 -1.49
N ASN A 75 -5.80 14.70 -1.21
CA ASN A 75 -6.23 16.03 -1.70
C ASN A 75 -5.47 17.21 -1.07
N LYS A 76 -4.47 16.95 -0.23
CA LYS A 76 -3.57 17.99 0.26
C LYS A 76 -2.44 18.18 -0.75
N PRO A 77 -2.28 19.37 -1.37
CA PRO A 77 -1.24 19.60 -2.35
C PRO A 77 0.14 19.33 -1.74
N LYS A 78 0.85 18.33 -2.28
CA LYS A 78 2.19 17.90 -1.90
C LYS A 78 2.93 17.41 -3.13
N GLU A 79 4.25 17.55 -3.15
CA GLU A 79 5.09 16.91 -4.17
C GLU A 79 4.84 15.39 -4.19
N GLY A 80 4.66 14.80 -5.37
CA GLY A 80 4.37 13.37 -5.55
C GLY A 80 2.89 12.98 -5.47
N SER A 81 1.97 13.91 -5.16
CA SER A 81 0.52 13.65 -5.14
C SER A 81 0.00 13.17 -6.50
N HIS A 82 0.50 13.75 -7.60
CA HIS A 82 0.04 13.42 -8.95
C HIS A 82 0.25 11.96 -9.34
N TYR A 83 1.36 11.33 -8.94
CA TYR A 83 1.63 9.92 -9.26
C TYR A 83 0.69 8.99 -8.51
N PHE A 84 0.55 9.19 -7.20
CA PHE A 84 -0.34 8.36 -6.39
C PHE A 84 -1.81 8.56 -6.77
N SER A 85 -2.24 9.81 -7.01
CA SER A 85 -3.58 10.11 -7.52
C SER A 85 -3.85 9.49 -8.89
N HIS A 86 -2.88 9.48 -9.80
CA HIS A 86 -3.02 8.84 -11.12
C HIS A 86 -3.18 7.32 -11.00
N ILE A 87 -2.35 6.67 -10.17
CA ILE A 87 -2.47 5.23 -9.90
C ILE A 87 -3.81 4.92 -9.23
N LEU A 88 -4.29 5.76 -8.31
CA LEU A 88 -5.61 5.56 -7.70
C LEU A 88 -6.75 5.71 -8.70
N GLN A 89 -6.75 6.75 -9.53
CA GLN A 89 -7.78 6.97 -10.56
C GLN A 89 -7.86 5.80 -11.53
N LYS A 90 -6.71 5.29 -11.99
CA LYS A 90 -6.66 4.13 -12.90
C LYS A 90 -7.33 2.87 -12.32
N ASN A 91 -7.38 2.76 -10.99
CA ASN A 91 -7.89 1.57 -10.31
C ASN A 91 -9.23 1.79 -9.61
N TYR A 92 -9.74 3.02 -9.56
CA TYR A 92 -10.94 3.39 -8.79
C TYR A 92 -12.25 3.02 -9.52
N ASP A 93 -12.38 3.35 -10.81
CA ASP A 93 -13.63 3.18 -11.56
C ASP A 93 -13.96 1.72 -11.90
N THR A 94 -13.02 0.80 -11.71
CA THR A 94 -13.11 -0.59 -12.15
C THR A 94 -12.78 -1.61 -11.07
N MET A 95 -12.96 -1.27 -9.78
CA MET A 95 -12.64 -2.17 -8.66
C MET A 95 -13.85 -2.96 -8.17
N PRO A 96 -13.99 -4.24 -8.55
CA PRO A 96 -14.88 -5.16 -7.87
C PRO A 96 -14.62 -5.27 -6.36
N ASP A 97 -15.69 -5.40 -5.58
CA ASP A 97 -15.66 -5.60 -4.12
C ASP A 97 -14.75 -6.76 -3.68
N GLU A 98 -14.66 -7.81 -4.51
CA GLU A 98 -13.81 -8.99 -4.29
C GLU A 98 -12.30 -8.67 -4.23
N ILE A 99 -11.87 -7.54 -4.77
CA ILE A 99 -10.46 -7.12 -4.79
C ILE A 99 -10.18 -6.02 -3.79
N PHE A 100 -11.23 -5.36 -3.29
CA PHE A 100 -11.11 -4.23 -2.38
C PHE A 100 -10.18 -4.54 -1.21
N ILE A 101 -10.31 -5.73 -0.63
CA ILE A 101 -9.45 -6.18 0.48
C ILE A 101 -7.96 -6.17 0.10
N ASN A 102 -7.60 -6.76 -1.04
CA ASN A 102 -6.21 -6.82 -1.49
C ASN A 102 -5.66 -5.44 -1.84
N PHE A 103 -6.46 -4.62 -2.52
CA PHE A 103 -6.12 -3.24 -2.82
C PHE A 103 -5.89 -2.41 -1.55
N ALA A 104 -6.82 -2.49 -0.60
CA ALA A 104 -6.74 -1.76 0.65
C ALA A 104 -5.51 -2.17 1.45
N TYR A 105 -5.24 -3.47 1.57
CA TYR A 105 -4.05 -3.96 2.26
C TYR A 105 -2.75 -3.57 1.56
N SER A 106 -2.69 -3.52 0.23
CA SER A 106 -1.51 -3.02 -0.49
C SER A 106 -1.18 -1.57 -0.12
N ILE A 107 -2.19 -0.70 -0.05
CA ILE A 107 -2.01 0.70 0.36
C ILE A 107 -1.55 0.77 1.82
N ILE A 108 -2.23 0.04 2.72
CA ILE A 108 -1.91 0.03 4.15
C ILE A 108 -0.48 -0.46 4.40
N LEU A 109 -0.07 -1.55 3.76
CA LEU A 109 1.29 -2.09 3.85
C LEU A 109 2.32 -1.11 3.27
N GLY A 110 1.97 -0.41 2.19
CA GLY A 110 2.79 0.67 1.64
C GLY A 110 3.02 1.77 2.67
N ILE A 111 1.98 2.26 3.34
CA ILE A 111 2.09 3.26 4.41
C ILE A 111 2.96 2.74 5.55
N MET A 112 2.68 1.53 6.06
CA MET A 112 3.40 0.93 7.20
C MET A 112 4.87 0.67 6.90
N SER A 113 5.23 0.37 5.65
CA SER A 113 6.63 0.16 5.24
C SER A 113 7.51 1.40 5.39
N THR A 114 6.91 2.57 5.59
CA THR A 114 7.62 3.84 5.76
C THR A 114 7.82 4.25 7.21
N TYR A 115 7.36 3.44 8.17
CA TYR A 115 7.61 3.74 9.58
C TYR A 115 9.10 3.78 9.87
N SER A 116 9.52 4.80 10.59
CA SER A 116 10.90 4.87 11.07
C SER A 116 11.17 3.63 11.93
N PRO A 117 12.35 3.00 11.83
CA PRO A 117 12.75 2.00 12.80
C PRO A 117 12.68 2.65 14.18
N LYS A 118 11.89 2.08 15.10
CA LYS A 118 11.95 2.51 16.50
C LYS A 118 13.36 2.19 17.01
N GLU A 119 13.96 3.12 17.73
CA GLU A 119 15.32 2.99 18.29
C GLU A 119 15.47 1.85 19.33
N ASP A 120 14.43 1.04 19.55
CA ASP A 120 14.37 0.00 20.58
C ASP A 120 15.20 -1.26 20.25
N GLU A 121 15.86 -1.35 19.09
CA GLU A 121 16.75 -2.47 18.71
C GLU A 121 18.25 -2.15 18.80
N LYS A 122 18.66 -1.19 19.64
CA LYS A 122 20.07 -1.00 20.05
C LYS A 122 20.23 -1.05 21.57
N GLY A 123 19.67 -2.07 22.21
CA GLY A 123 19.80 -2.33 23.66
C GLY A 123 20.39 -3.69 23.99
N GLY A 124 21.25 -4.25 23.14
CA GLY A 124 21.91 -5.55 23.35
C GLY A 124 23.18 -5.41 24.18
N ASN A 125 22.98 -5.37 25.50
CA ASN A 125 23.90 -5.65 26.60
C ASN A 125 25.28 -6.25 26.21
N LYS A 126 26.37 -5.48 26.43
CA LYS A 126 27.71 -6.02 26.69
C LYS A 126 28.08 -5.65 28.12
N ASN A 127 27.80 -6.57 29.03
CA ASN A 127 28.39 -6.54 30.36
C ASN A 127 29.88 -6.88 30.23
N GLU A 128 30.73 -5.95 30.67
CA GLU A 128 32.09 -6.23 31.17
C GLU A 128 32.01 -6.76 32.61
#